data_AF-A0A536TM55-F1
#
_entry.id   AF-A0A536TM55-F1
#
_cell.length_a   1.000
_cell.length_b   1.000
_cell.length_c   1.000
_cell.angle_alpha   90.00
_cell.angle_beta   90.00
_cell.angle_gamma   90.00
#
_symmetry.space_group_name_H-M   'P 1'
#
loop_
_entity.id
_entity.type
_entity.pdbx_description
1 polymer ?
#
loop_
_entity_poly.entity_id
_entity_poly.type
_entity_poly.pdbx_seq_one_letter_code
_entity_poly.pdbx_strand_id
1 'polypeptide(L)'
;MSRKLRAMRDARERRRLEGVEPRYPRELPSLRRTLIIIDYDFGRVEHRIDLYRTPRIDCYRAVADGVEWKRRVGWSKVLAGLRVKFPRVRAP
;
A
#
# COMPACT_ATOMS: atom_id res chain seq x y z
N MET A 1 -8.90 -8.52 37.48
CA MET A 1 -7.97 -8.45 36.33
C MET A 1 -6.61 -9.01 36.73
N SER A 2 -6.06 -9.99 35.99
CA SER A 2 -4.79 -10.67 36.34
C SER A 2 -3.58 -9.72 36.33
N ARG A 3 -2.63 -9.95 37.25
CA ARG A 3 -1.35 -9.19 37.37
C ARG A 3 -0.58 -9.11 36.05
N LYS A 4 -0.61 -10.20 35.26
CA LYS A 4 0.03 -10.30 33.93
C LYS A 4 -0.59 -9.34 32.91
N LEU A 5 -1.91 -9.20 32.95
CA LEU A 5 -2.68 -8.31 32.07
C LEU A 5 -2.40 -6.83 32.34
N ARG A 6 -2.21 -6.48 33.62
CA ARG A 6 -1.84 -5.12 34.03
C ARG A 6 -0.44 -4.77 33.57
N ALA A 7 0.54 -5.64 33.84
CA ALA A 7 1.93 -5.46 33.40
C ALA A 7 2.07 -5.32 31.87
N MET A 8 1.29 -6.06 31.07
CA MET A 8 1.28 -5.92 29.62
C MET A 8 0.71 -4.57 29.16
N ARG A 9 -0.32 -4.04 29.83
CA ARG A 9 -0.87 -2.72 29.53
C ARG A 9 0.14 -1.63 29.86
N ASP A 10 0.75 -1.69 31.05
CA ASP A 10 1.72 -0.69 31.51
C ASP A 10 2.99 -0.69 30.63
N ALA A 11 3.43 -1.85 30.15
CA ALA A 11 4.53 -1.96 29.19
C ALA A 11 4.18 -1.37 27.81
N ARG A 12 2.95 -1.59 27.34
CA ARG A 12 2.46 -1.02 26.06
C ARG A 12 2.31 0.50 26.15
N GLU A 13 1.86 1.00 27.29
CA GLU A 13 1.70 2.43 27.55
C GLU A 13 3.07 3.13 27.65
N ARG A 14 4.03 2.56 28.39
CA ARG A 14 5.42 3.06 28.41
C ARG A 14 6.03 3.12 27.03
N ARG A 15 5.94 2.05 26.22
CA ARG A 15 6.43 2.07 24.83
C ARG A 15 5.75 3.11 23.95
N ARG A 16 4.47 3.43 24.20
CA ARG A 16 3.77 4.48 23.46
C ARG A 16 4.31 5.87 23.84
N LEU A 17 4.53 6.11 25.13
CA LEU A 17 4.99 7.40 25.65
C LEU A 17 6.48 7.65 25.37
N GLU A 18 7.31 6.61 25.47
CA GLU A 18 8.74 6.63 25.16
C GLU A 18 9.02 6.52 23.65
N GLY A 19 8.01 6.18 22.86
CA GLY A 19 8.12 6.06 21.42
C GLY A 19 8.36 7.44 20.79
N VAL A 20 9.52 7.62 20.16
CA VAL A 20 9.75 8.77 19.29
C VAL A 20 8.83 8.62 18.08
N GLU A 21 7.88 9.55 17.91
CA GLU A 21 7.10 9.59 16.67
C GLU A 21 8.07 9.76 15.49
N PRO A 22 7.98 8.88 14.47
CA PRO A 22 8.76 9.08 13.27
C PRO A 22 8.45 10.47 12.71
N ARG A 23 9.50 11.28 12.50
CA ARG A 23 9.33 12.56 11.80
C ARG A 23 9.01 12.27 10.35
N TYR A 24 7.73 12.25 10.02
CA TYR A 24 7.29 12.18 8.63
C TYR A 24 7.54 13.55 7.97
N PRO A 25 8.00 13.59 6.71
CA PRO A 25 8.00 14.81 5.92
C PRO A 25 6.60 15.42 5.93
N ARG A 26 6.51 16.74 6.15
CA ARG A 26 5.22 17.45 6.15
C ARG A 26 4.49 17.31 4.81
N GLU A 27 5.25 17.22 3.72
CA GLU A 27 4.72 17.04 2.38
C GLU A 27 5.23 15.75 1.75
N LEU A 28 4.29 14.94 1.28
CA LEU A 28 4.58 13.74 0.52
C LEU A 28 4.73 14.07 -0.97
N PRO A 29 5.58 13.34 -1.71
CA PRO A 29 5.76 13.56 -3.14
C PRO A 29 4.46 13.33 -3.92
N SER A 30 4.33 14.01 -5.07
CA SER A 30 3.16 13.86 -5.95
C SER A 30 2.98 12.41 -6.39
N LEU A 31 4.01 11.79 -6.94
CA LEU A 31 4.06 10.34 -7.18
C LEU A 31 4.58 9.65 -5.92
N ARG A 32 3.77 8.78 -5.31
CA ARG A 32 4.14 8.11 -4.07
C ARG A 32 4.72 6.72 -4.29
N ARG A 33 4.24 6.01 -5.31
CA ARG A 33 4.69 4.66 -5.67
C ARG A 33 4.45 4.42 -7.17
N THR A 34 5.28 3.56 -7.74
CA THR A 34 5.04 2.91 -9.03
C THR A 34 5.10 1.42 -8.79
N LEU A 35 4.12 0.68 -9.31
CA LEU A 35 4.22 -0.77 -9.47
C LEU A 35 4.55 -1.06 -10.93
N ILE A 36 5.53 -1.92 -11.17
CA ILE A 36 5.86 -2.44 -12.49
C ILE A 36 5.63 -3.93 -12.45
N ILE A 37 4.86 -4.44 -13.41
CA ILE A 37 4.60 -5.85 -13.61
C ILE A 37 5.12 -6.19 -15.00
N ILE A 38 6.04 -7.15 -15.07
CA ILE A 38 6.55 -7.67 -16.34
C ILE A 38 6.09 -9.11 -16.45
N ASP A 39 5.17 -9.36 -17.37
CA ASP A 39 4.66 -10.67 -17.71
C ASP A 39 5.59 -11.33 -18.74
N TYR A 40 5.76 -12.65 -18.62
CA TYR A 40 6.56 -13.48 -19.53
C TYR A 40 5.79 -14.71 -20.02
N ASP A 41 4.59 -14.99 -19.50
CA ASP A 41 3.86 -16.24 -19.73
C ASP A 41 3.46 -16.41 -21.21
N PHE A 42 3.20 -15.31 -21.91
CA PHE A 42 2.84 -15.28 -23.33
C PHE A 42 3.71 -14.30 -24.14
N GLY A 43 4.96 -14.13 -23.68
CA GLY A 43 5.87 -13.10 -24.18
C GLY A 43 6.02 -11.93 -23.21
N ARG A 44 6.99 -11.07 -23.47
CA ARG A 44 7.33 -9.95 -22.58
C ARG A 44 6.32 -8.82 -22.73
N VAL A 45 5.54 -8.57 -21.68
CA VAL A 45 4.62 -7.43 -21.58
C VAL A 45 4.90 -6.66 -20.29
N GLU A 46 4.98 -5.34 -20.35
CA GLU A 46 5.20 -4.49 -19.18
C GLU A 46 3.96 -3.64 -18.89
N HIS A 47 3.48 -3.70 -17.65
CA HIS A 47 2.41 -2.87 -17.12
C HIS A 47 2.94 -1.98 -16.00
N ARG A 48 2.53 -0.72 -16.01
CA ARG A 48 2.93 0.29 -15.04
C ARG A 48 1.70 0.86 -14.33
N ILE A 49 1.70 0.81 -13.00
CA ILE A 49 0.67 1.45 -12.17
C ILE A 49 1.31 2.53 -11.31
N ASP A 50 1.02 3.78 -11.62
CA ASP A 50 1.45 4.94 -10.85
C ASP A 50 0.41 5.34 -9.79
N LEU A 51 0.87 5.51 -8.55
CA LEU A 51 0.05 5.86 -7.40
C LEU A 51 0.42 7.26 -6.91
N TYR A 52 -0.43 8.23 -7.25
CA TYR A 52 -0.25 9.63 -6.88
C TYR A 52 -0.87 9.94 -5.53
N ARG A 53 -0.32 10.94 -4.82
CA ARG A 53 -0.85 11.45 -3.56
C ARG A 53 -2.27 11.99 -3.75
N THR A 54 -3.05 11.89 -2.69
CA THR A 54 -4.37 12.54 -2.58
C THR A 54 -4.44 13.28 -1.24
N PRO A 55 -5.45 14.14 -1.00
CA PRO A 55 -5.64 14.77 0.31
C PRO A 55 -5.76 13.78 1.47
N ARG A 56 -6.17 12.54 1.19
CA ARG A 56 -6.25 11.45 2.17
C ARG A 56 -4.99 10.58 2.10
N ILE A 57 -4.18 10.62 3.17
CA ILE A 57 -2.81 10.05 3.19
C ILE A 57 -2.73 8.52 3.01
N ASP A 58 -3.78 7.78 3.37
CA ASP A 58 -3.87 6.32 3.18
C ASP A 58 -4.47 5.93 1.82
N CYS A 59 -4.73 6.90 0.94
CA CYS A 59 -5.29 6.70 -0.40
C CYS A 59 -4.39 7.24 -1.51
N TYR A 60 -4.62 6.72 -2.72
CA TYR A 60 -3.91 7.08 -3.94
C TYR A 60 -4.87 7.41 -5.08
N ARG A 61 -4.44 8.25 -6.02
CA ARG A 61 -4.99 8.30 -7.37
C ARG A 61 -4.17 7.34 -8.22
N ALA A 62 -4.80 6.26 -8.68
CA ALA A 62 -4.15 5.20 -9.42
C ALA A 62 -4.32 5.40 -10.93
N VAL A 63 -3.20 5.38 -11.66
CA VAL A 63 -3.12 5.45 -13.12
C VAL A 63 -2.44 4.18 -13.59
N ALA A 64 -3.11 3.36 -14.39
CA ALA A 64 -2.57 2.13 -14.96
C ALA A 64 -2.33 2.33 -16.45
N ASP A 65 -1.10 2.15 -16.91
CA ASP A 65 -0.68 2.31 -18.31
C ASP A 65 -1.16 3.65 -18.93
N GLY A 66 -1.02 4.73 -18.15
CA GLY A 66 -1.46 6.08 -18.54
C GLY A 66 -2.97 6.35 -18.38
N VAL A 67 -3.78 5.33 -18.12
CA VAL A 67 -5.24 5.46 -17.96
C VAL A 67 -5.60 5.58 -16.47
N GLU A 68 -6.39 6.60 -16.12
CA GLU A 68 -6.88 6.75 -14.76
C GLU A 68 -7.79 5.57 -14.38
N TRP A 69 -7.31 4.74 -13.46
CA TRP A 69 -8.05 3.57 -12.98
C TRP A 69 -9.03 3.96 -11.87
N LYS A 70 -8.55 4.71 -10.86
CA LYS A 70 -9.37 5.22 -9.75
C LYS A 70 -8.78 6.52 -9.19
N ARG A 71 -9.65 7.52 -8.98
CA ARG A 71 -9.28 8.81 -8.38
C ARG A 71 -8.87 8.73 -6.91
N ARG A 72 -9.41 7.78 -6.17
CA ARG A 72 -9.14 7.56 -4.74
C ARG A 72 -9.27 6.08 -4.41
N VAL A 73 -8.16 5.42 -4.10
CA VAL A 73 -8.11 3.99 -3.78
C VAL A 73 -7.06 3.70 -2.72
N GLY A 74 -7.41 2.88 -1.73
CA GLY A 74 -6.48 2.43 -0.70
C GLY A 74 -5.58 1.29 -1.20
N TRP A 75 -4.42 1.12 -0.56
CA TRP A 75 -3.42 0.11 -0.95
C TRP A 75 -4.01 -1.31 -1.08
N SER A 76 -4.82 -1.76 -0.13
CA SER A 76 -5.41 -3.10 -0.17
C SER A 76 -6.32 -3.31 -1.38
N LYS A 77 -7.01 -2.26 -1.85
CA LYS A 77 -7.86 -2.34 -3.04
C LYS A 77 -7.03 -2.31 -4.33
N VAL A 78 -5.90 -1.59 -4.36
CA VAL A 78 -4.92 -1.69 -5.45
C VAL A 78 -4.45 -3.14 -5.57
N LEU A 79 -3.96 -3.74 -4.48
CA LEU A 79 -3.49 -5.14 -4.48
C LEU A 79 -4.59 -6.13 -4.90
N ALA A 80 -5.82 -5.93 -4.43
CA ALA A 80 -6.95 -6.78 -4.84
C ALA A 80 -7.24 -6.65 -6.35
N GLY A 81 -7.17 -5.45 -6.91
CA GLY A 81 -7.35 -5.25 -8.36
C GLY A 81 -6.22 -5.88 -9.17
N LEU A 82 -4.96 -5.78 -8.71
CA LEU A 82 -3.84 -6.48 -9.34
C LEU A 82 -4.07 -7.99 -9.36
N ARG A 83 -4.46 -8.59 -8.23
CA ARG A 83 -4.79 -10.02 -8.16
C ARG A 83 -5.84 -10.45 -9.18
N VAL A 84 -6.84 -9.60 -9.45
CA VAL A 84 -7.91 -9.91 -10.41
C VAL A 84 -7.44 -9.75 -11.86
N LYS A 85 -6.61 -8.75 -12.14
CA LYS A 85 -6.17 -8.41 -13.50
C LYS A 85 -4.97 -9.22 -13.98
N PHE A 86 -4.16 -9.74 -13.05
CA PHE A 86 -3.00 -10.59 -13.32
C PHE A 86 -3.22 -11.97 -12.71
N PRO A 87 -4.19 -12.76 -13.22
CA PRO A 87 -4.45 -14.11 -12.72
C PRO A 87 -3.27 -15.02 -13.03
N ARG A 88 -3.02 -16.00 -12.16
CA ARG A 88 -2.01 -17.03 -12.39
C ARG A 88 -2.43 -17.90 -13.58
N VAL A 89 -1.50 -18.20 -14.47
CA VAL A 89 -1.67 -19.28 -15.44
C VAL A 89 -1.86 -20.60 -14.68
N ARG A 90 -2.90 -21.35 -15.05
CA ARG A 90 -3.15 -22.68 -14.46
C ARG A 90 -2.27 -23.70 -15.17
N ALA A 91 -1.74 -24.66 -14.44
CA ALA A 91 -1.13 -25.84 -15.04
C ALA A 91 -2.18 -26.58 -15.90
N PRO A 92 -1.77 -27.23 -17.00
CA PRO A 92 -2.65 -28.06 -17.82
C PRO A 92 -3.40 -29.12 -17.00
#